data_AF-V9HAZ2-F1
#
_entry.id   AF-V9HAZ2-F1
#
_cell.length_a   1.000
_cell.length_b   1.000
_cell.length_c   1.000
_cell.angle_alpha   90.00
_cell.angle_beta   90.00
_cell.angle_gamma   90.00
#
_symmetry.space_group_name_H-M   'P 1'
#
loop_
_entity.id
_entity.type
_entity.pdbx_description
1 polymer ?
#
loop_
_entity_poly.entity_id
_entity_poly.type
_entity_poly.pdbx_seq_one_letter_code
_entity_poly.pdbx_strand_id
1 'polypeptide(L)'
;MNIDQIVKIGECGYIEYKRQWYWDLEEQKPSPQKPSPEELNRAWGEFIKDFLALVNANTNSFNNKRFLVIGFDEDTQKFYDFYLQLKIYLEI
;
A
#
# COMPACT_ATOMS: atom_id res chain seq x y z
N MET A 1 12.03 -6.79 12.24
CA MET A 1 11.00 -7.70 11.70
C MET A 1 11.24 -7.85 10.22
N ASN A 2 11.13 -9.05 9.69
CA ASN A 2 11.00 -9.30 8.26
C ASN A 2 9.52 -9.18 7.84
N ILE A 3 9.23 -8.99 6.55
CA ILE A 3 7.86 -8.91 6.02
C ILE A 3 7.03 -10.15 6.39
N ASP A 4 7.63 -11.34 6.32
CA ASP A 4 7.06 -12.64 6.74
C ASP A 4 6.66 -12.74 8.22
N GLN A 5 7.10 -11.79 9.05
CA GLN A 5 6.73 -11.69 10.47
C GLN A 5 5.64 -10.64 10.70
N ILE A 6 5.52 -9.64 9.82
CA ILE A 6 4.53 -8.57 9.91
C ILE A 6 3.17 -9.09 9.41
N VAL A 7 3.15 -9.73 8.23
CA VAL A 7 1.91 -10.26 7.62
C VAL A 7 1.20 -11.32 8.49
N LYS A 8 1.93 -11.97 9.42
CA LYS A 8 1.40 -12.97 10.35
C LYS A 8 0.72 -12.37 11.59
N ILE A 9 0.71 -11.05 11.75
CA ILE A 9 0.04 -10.35 12.86
C ILE A 9 -1.43 -10.08 12.52
N GLY A 10 -1.78 -9.98 11.23
CA GLY A 10 -3.07 -9.47 10.77
C GLY A 10 -3.15 -7.94 10.76
N GLU A 11 -4.12 -7.38 10.03
CA GLU A 11 -4.33 -5.95 9.93
C GLU A 11 -4.84 -5.38 11.27
N CYS A 12 -4.34 -4.21 11.67
CA CYS A 12 -4.67 -3.59 12.96
C CYS A 12 -4.31 -2.10 12.99
N GLY A 13 -4.62 -1.39 14.08
CA GLY A 13 -4.37 0.05 14.23
C GLY A 13 -2.91 0.54 14.17
N TYR A 14 -1.97 -0.31 13.77
CA TYR A 14 -0.57 0.01 13.48
C TYR A 14 0.03 -0.87 12.35
N ILE A 15 -0.77 -1.70 11.66
CA ILE A 15 -0.35 -2.49 10.50
C ILE A 15 -1.45 -2.40 9.45
N GLU A 16 -1.11 -1.92 8.26
CA GLU A 16 -2.01 -1.69 7.13
C GLU A 16 -1.50 -2.47 5.90
N TYR A 17 -2.38 -3.16 5.18
CA TYR A 17 -2.03 -3.94 3.99
C TYR A 17 -2.60 -3.34 2.71
N LYS A 18 -1.77 -3.23 1.67
CA LYS A 18 -2.18 -2.81 0.32
C LYS A 18 -1.62 -3.74 -0.74
N ARG A 19 -2.52 -4.48 -1.40
CA ARG A 19 -2.20 -5.44 -2.49
C ARG A 19 -1.35 -4.83 -3.60
N GLN A 20 -1.62 -3.58 -3.98
CA GLN A 20 -1.03 -2.91 -5.13
C GLN A 20 -0.71 -1.45 -4.80
N TRP A 21 0.32 -0.88 -5.43
CA TRP A 21 0.62 0.55 -5.37
C TRP A 21 -0.21 1.29 -6.45
N TYR A 22 -0.80 2.45 -6.13
CA TYR A 22 -1.93 3.00 -6.90
C TYR A 22 -1.60 3.83 -8.17
N TRP A 23 -0.42 4.45 -8.34
CA TRP A 23 -0.05 5.12 -9.61
C TRP A 23 0.36 4.13 -10.73
N ASP A 24 0.64 2.88 -10.39
CA ASP A 24 0.95 1.78 -11.32
C ASP A 24 -0.24 1.44 -12.26
N LEU A 25 -1.42 1.94 -11.89
CA LEU A 25 -2.62 2.04 -12.73
C LEU A 25 -2.39 2.77 -14.07
N GLU A 26 -1.34 3.57 -14.21
CA GLU A 26 -0.98 4.24 -15.47
C GLU A 26 -0.21 3.35 -16.47
N GLU A 27 0.65 2.43 -16.01
CA GLU A 27 1.64 1.74 -16.88
C GLU A 27 1.36 0.24 -17.11
N GLN A 28 0.77 -0.49 -16.15
CA GLN A 28 0.70 -1.97 -16.22
C GLN A 28 -0.55 -2.57 -16.89
N LYS A 29 -0.94 -2.07 -18.07
CA LYS A 29 -1.92 -2.75 -18.93
C LYS A 29 -1.56 -2.70 -20.43
N PRO A 30 -1.02 -3.78 -21.01
CA PRO A 30 -1.07 -4.02 -22.46
C PRO A 30 -2.49 -4.46 -22.87
N SER A 31 -3.50 -3.67 -22.53
CA SER A 31 -4.93 -3.90 -22.78
C SER A 31 -5.70 -2.56 -22.71
N PRO A 32 -6.76 -2.37 -23.51
CA PRO A 32 -7.11 -1.04 -24.07
C PRO A 32 -7.84 -0.05 -23.15
N GLN A 33 -7.73 -0.18 -21.82
CA GLN A 33 -8.35 0.74 -20.85
C GLN A 33 -7.34 1.19 -19.79
N LYS A 34 -6.74 2.36 -20.04
CA LYS A 34 -6.19 3.22 -18.97
C LYS A 34 -7.36 3.61 -18.05
N PRO A 35 -7.25 3.50 -16.72
CA PRO A 35 -8.32 3.86 -15.80
C PRO A 35 -8.64 5.35 -15.86
N SER A 36 -9.88 5.69 -15.51
CA SER A 36 -10.35 7.07 -15.57
C SER A 36 -9.69 7.95 -14.49
N PRO A 37 -9.66 9.28 -14.67
CA PRO A 37 -9.25 10.19 -13.60
C PRO A 37 -10.07 10.03 -12.32
N GLU A 38 -11.32 9.60 -12.40
CA GLU A 38 -12.19 9.34 -11.24
C GLU A 38 -11.78 8.06 -10.50
N GLU A 39 -11.42 7.00 -11.23
CA GLU A 39 -10.88 5.76 -10.65
C GLU A 39 -9.54 6.00 -9.95
N LEU A 40 -8.65 6.77 -10.58
CA LEU A 40 -7.37 7.20 -10.02
C LEU A 40 -7.58 8.08 -8.78
N ASN A 41 -8.45 9.09 -8.83
CA ASN A 41 -8.75 9.97 -7.69
C ASN A 41 -9.37 9.19 -6.52
N ARG A 42 -10.25 8.22 -6.78
CA ARG A 42 -10.80 7.33 -5.75
C ARG A 42 -9.72 6.46 -5.11
N ALA A 43 -8.84 5.88 -5.91
CA ALA A 43 -7.72 5.06 -5.43
C ALA A 43 -6.75 5.88 -4.55
N TRP A 44 -6.41 7.10 -4.96
CA TRP A 44 -5.62 8.04 -4.16
C TRP A 44 -6.33 8.49 -2.88
N GLY A 45 -7.64 8.76 -2.93
CA GLY A 45 -8.43 9.13 -1.77
C GLY A 45 -8.44 8.05 -0.69
N GLU A 46 -8.63 6.79 -1.09
CA GLU A 46 -8.54 5.63 -0.19
C GLU A 46 -7.12 5.49 0.40
N PHE A 47 -6.08 5.53 -0.42
CA PHE A 47 -4.69 5.49 0.06
C PHE A 47 -4.36 6.59 1.09
N ILE A 48 -4.79 7.83 0.82
CA ILE A 48 -4.56 8.98 1.72
C ILE A 48 -5.32 8.79 3.04
N LYS A 49 -6.58 8.33 2.98
CA LYS A 49 -7.41 8.02 4.16
C LYS A 49 -6.73 6.96 5.04
N ASP A 50 -6.30 5.86 4.43
CA ASP A 50 -5.71 4.71 5.14
C ASP A 50 -4.32 5.07 5.73
N PHE A 51 -3.48 5.77 4.97
CA PHE A 51 -2.19 6.27 5.46
C PHE A 51 -2.37 7.27 6.62
N LEU A 52 -3.35 8.17 6.55
CA LEU A 52 -3.65 9.10 7.64
C LEU A 52 -4.20 8.37 8.87
N ALA A 53 -4.98 7.30 8.72
CA ALA A 53 -5.43 6.48 9.84
C ALA A 53 -4.27 5.75 10.53
N LEU A 54 -3.34 5.16 9.75
CA LEU A 54 -2.14 4.50 10.25
C LEU A 54 -1.19 5.47 11.00
N VAL A 55 -1.00 6.68 10.48
CA VAL A 55 -0.15 7.71 11.13
C VAL A 55 -0.81 8.22 12.40
N ASN A 56 -2.05 8.72 12.31
CA ASN A 56 -2.83 9.29 13.42
C ASN A 56 -3.49 8.22 14.30
N ALA A 57 -2.86 7.06 14.44
CA ALA A 57 -3.36 5.86 15.09
C ALA A 57 -4.03 6.11 16.45
N ASN A 58 -5.03 5.27 16.77
CA ASN A 58 -5.78 5.36 18.02
C ASN A 58 -4.86 5.32 19.26
N THR A 59 -5.34 5.86 20.38
CA THR A 59 -4.59 5.96 21.64
C THR A 59 -4.04 4.62 22.13
N ASN A 60 -4.72 3.52 21.83
CA ASN A 60 -4.31 2.15 22.20
C ASN A 60 -3.12 1.63 21.37
N SER A 61 -2.81 2.27 20.24
CA SER A 61 -1.77 1.87 19.28
C SER A 61 -0.58 2.84 19.23
N PHE A 62 -0.63 3.93 20.00
CA PHE A 62 0.26 5.09 19.87
C PHE A 62 1.75 4.74 19.86
N ASN A 63 2.17 3.84 20.76
CA ASN A 63 3.56 3.48 21.01
C ASN A 63 4.09 2.33 20.12
N ASN A 64 3.27 1.81 19.20
CA ASN A 64 3.65 0.71 18.31
C ASN A 64 4.39 1.21 17.06
N LYS A 65 5.33 0.38 16.57
CA LYS A 65 5.94 0.59 15.25
C LYS A 65 4.88 0.34 14.19
N ARG A 66 4.66 1.35 13.35
CA ARG A 66 3.66 1.32 12.28
C ARG A 66 4.25 0.70 11.02
N PHE A 67 3.47 -0.12 10.33
CA PHE A 67 3.85 -0.75 9.06
C PHE A 67 2.74 -0.55 8.03
N LEU A 68 3.12 -0.03 6.85
CA LEU A 68 2.31 -0.13 5.63
C LEU A 68 3.01 -1.17 4.75
N VAL A 69 2.36 -2.31 4.51
CA VAL A 69 2.92 -3.37 3.66
C VAL A 69 2.28 -3.30 2.29
N ILE A 70 3.09 -2.98 1.28
CA ILE A 70 2.68 -2.93 -0.12
C ILE A 70 3.04 -4.27 -0.78
N GLY A 71 2.19 -4.72 -1.71
CA GLY A 71 2.36 -6.02 -2.38
C GLY A 71 1.88 -7.19 -1.54
N PHE A 72 0.98 -6.98 -0.58
CA PHE A 72 0.35 -8.06 0.20
C PHE A 72 -1.17 -7.90 0.25
N ASP A 73 -1.86 -9.02 0.08
CA ASP A 73 -3.33 -9.14 0.02
C ASP A 73 -3.78 -10.03 1.19
N GLU A 74 -4.52 -9.46 2.14
CA GLU A 74 -4.87 -10.16 3.39
C GLU A 74 -5.85 -11.31 3.16
N ASP A 75 -6.91 -11.07 2.38
CA ASP A 75 -7.96 -12.06 2.06
C ASP A 75 -7.37 -13.34 1.45
N THR A 76 -6.40 -13.21 0.55
CA THR A 76 -5.78 -14.35 -0.14
C THR A 76 -4.44 -14.80 0.44
N GLN A 77 -3.91 -14.06 1.43
CA GLN A 77 -2.59 -14.25 2.06
C GLN A 77 -1.44 -14.34 1.03
N LYS A 78 -1.51 -13.54 -0.04
CA LYS A 78 -0.56 -13.59 -1.17
C LYS A 78 0.26 -12.33 -1.30
N PHE A 79 1.51 -12.54 -1.70
CA PHE A 79 2.38 -11.48 -2.19
C PHE A 79 2.13 -11.23 -3.68
N TYR A 80 2.15 -9.96 -4.06
CA TYR A 80 2.01 -9.46 -5.42
C TYR A 80 3.21 -8.56 -5.72
N ASP A 81 3.92 -8.82 -6.81
CA ASP A 81 4.94 -7.90 -7.31
C ASP A 81 4.24 -6.68 -7.92
N PHE A 82 4.71 -5.49 -7.55
CA PHE A 82 4.26 -4.18 -8.02
C PHE A 82 5.42 -3.44 -8.74
N TYR A 83 6.40 -4.22 -9.22
CA TYR A 83 7.50 -3.84 -10.12
C TYR A 83 8.13 -2.47 -9.82
N LEU A 84 8.34 -2.17 -8.52
CA LEU A 84 8.91 -0.90 -8.09
C LEU A 84 10.42 -0.87 -8.38
N GLN A 85 10.74 -0.74 -9.67
CA GLN A 85 12.09 -0.54 -10.18
C GLN A 85 12.69 0.69 -9.49
N LEU A 86 13.88 0.51 -8.93
CA LEU A 86 14.55 1.51 -8.10
C LEU A 86 15.15 2.65 -8.95
N LYS A 87 14.32 3.33 -9.75
CA LYS A 87 14.63 4.58 -10.47
C LYS A 87 14.69 5.76 -9.48
N ILE A 88 15.51 5.62 -8.43
CA ILE A 88 15.88 6.77 -7.60
C ILE A 88 16.80 7.63 -8.45
N TYR A 89 16.27 8.77 -8.91
CA TYR A 89 17.07 9.84 -9.46
C TYR A 89 17.89 10.45 -8.32
N LEU A 90 19.09 9.90 -8.09
CA LEU A 90 20.14 10.53 -7.27
C LEU A 90 20.81 11.66 -8.05
N GLU A 91 20.00 12.66 -8.44
CA GLU A 91 20.50 13.96 -8.86
C GLU A 91 20.50 14.88 -7.63
N ILE A 92 21.69 15.37 -7.28
CA ILE A 92 22.00 16.25 -6.14
C ILE A 92 22.54 17.57 -6.68
#